data_AF-A0A959V400-F1
#
_entry.id   AF-A0A959V400-F1
#
_cell.length_a   1.000
_cell.length_b   1.000
_cell.length_c   1.000
_cell.angle_alpha   90.00
_cell.angle_beta   90.00
_cell.angle_gamma   90.00
#
_symmetry.space_group_name_H-M   'P 1'
#
loop_
_entity.id
_entity.type
_entity.pdbx_description
1 polymer ?
#
loop_
_entity_poly.entity_id
_entity_poly.type
_entity_poly.pdbx_seq_one_letter_code
_entity_poly.pdbx_strand_id
1 'polypeptide(L)'
;SLAGDLAKDIEQYGDYQIPVNRQHVARLEGLLDMLERDSVAGIEAHLGAIFEVENYAATTATYAAMRSSGKLGLIGDPELRKELADHYEGLAVESIRKGEYQVDYFTNELLPWLTLNMDLATMQLVKEDELTVLKNKLIIYGSLVEQKVGSYEAMAESSKALRERISAAMEAR
;
A
#
# COMPACT_ATOMS: atom_id res chain seq x y z
N SER A 1 11.12 2.58 21.00
CA SER A 1 12.27 3.41 20.61
C SER A 1 12.26 3.51 19.10
N LEU A 2 12.90 4.51 18.49
CA LEU A 2 12.86 4.70 17.03
C LEU A 2 13.30 3.44 16.26
N ALA A 3 14.40 2.81 16.68
CA ALA A 3 14.86 1.55 16.10
C ALA A 3 13.85 0.39 16.28
N GLY A 4 13.12 0.36 17.39
CA GLY A 4 12.07 -0.63 17.65
C GLY A 4 10.81 -0.42 16.80
N ASP A 5 10.46 0.84 16.50
CA ASP A 5 9.33 1.15 15.63
C ASP A 5 9.68 0.83 14.18
N LEU A 6 10.88 1.21 13.72
CA LEU A 6 11.41 0.79 12.42
C LEU A 6 11.46 -0.74 12.29
N ALA A 7 11.83 -1.47 13.33
CA ALA A 7 11.81 -2.94 13.31
C ALA A 7 10.40 -3.52 13.11
N LYS A 8 9.39 -2.95 13.77
CA LYS A 8 7.99 -3.35 13.59
C LYS A 8 7.47 -3.01 12.20
N ASP A 9 7.81 -1.83 11.70
CA ASP A 9 7.42 -1.42 10.35
C ASP A 9 8.04 -2.38 9.31
N ILE A 10 9.32 -2.76 9.46
CA ILE A 10 9.98 -3.75 8.58
C ILE A 10 9.25 -5.10 8.60
N GLU A 11 8.92 -5.63 9.78
CA GLU A 11 8.19 -6.90 9.94
C GLU A 11 6.81 -6.80 9.29
N GLN A 12 6.05 -5.76 9.62
CA GLN A 12 4.70 -5.56 9.11
C GLN A 12 4.67 -5.37 7.58
N TYR A 13 5.63 -4.65 7.02
CA TYR A 13 5.76 -4.49 5.57
C TYR A 13 6.18 -5.80 4.90
N GLY A 14 7.24 -6.43 5.39
CA GLY A 14 7.86 -7.60 4.77
C GLY A 14 7.01 -8.87 4.87
N ASP A 15 6.44 -9.13 6.04
CA ASP A 15 5.82 -10.41 6.33
C ASP A 15 4.34 -10.44 5.99
N TYR A 16 3.71 -9.26 5.81
CA TYR A 16 2.28 -9.16 5.59
C TYR A 16 1.91 -8.21 4.45
N GLN A 17 2.19 -6.91 4.59
CA GLN A 17 1.61 -5.91 3.68
C GLN A 17 2.09 -6.05 2.23
N ILE A 18 3.39 -6.26 1.99
CA ILE A 18 3.93 -6.47 0.65
C ILE A 18 3.40 -7.79 0.05
N PRO A 19 3.50 -8.96 0.73
CA PRO A 19 2.97 -10.21 0.20
C PRO A 19 1.48 -10.16 -0.14
N VAL A 20 0.64 -9.66 0.76
CA VAL A 20 -0.82 -9.59 0.58
C VAL A 20 -1.17 -8.71 -0.62
N ASN A 21 -0.54 -7.53 -0.73
CA ASN A 21 -0.84 -6.63 -1.83
C ASN A 21 -0.27 -7.10 -3.18
N ARG A 22 0.87 -7.82 -3.19
CA ARG A 22 1.34 -8.52 -4.41
C ARG A 22 0.37 -9.62 -4.84
N GLN A 23 -0.21 -10.35 -3.88
CA GLN A 23 -1.25 -11.34 -4.19
C GLN A 23 -2.50 -10.67 -4.77
N HIS A 24 -2.92 -9.54 -4.22
CA HIS A 24 -4.05 -8.77 -4.75
C HIS A 24 -3.78 -8.30 -6.19
N VAL A 25 -2.59 -7.74 -6.49
CA VAL A 25 -2.20 -7.38 -7.87
C VAL A 25 -2.33 -8.60 -8.81
N ALA A 26 -1.77 -9.75 -8.44
CA ALA A 26 -1.85 -10.96 -9.26
C ALA A 26 -3.29 -11.44 -9.49
N ARG A 27 -4.18 -11.27 -8.50
CA ARG A 27 -5.61 -11.59 -8.66
C ARG A 27 -6.33 -10.61 -9.59
N LEU A 28 -5.99 -9.32 -9.52
CA LEU A 28 -6.52 -8.30 -10.45
C LEU A 28 -6.04 -8.54 -11.87
N GLU A 29 -4.77 -8.91 -12.06
CA GLU A 29 -4.23 -9.32 -13.37
C GLU A 29 -4.97 -10.55 -13.91
N GLY A 30 -5.20 -11.56 -13.07
CA GLY A 30 -6.00 -12.73 -13.45
C GLY A 30 -7.43 -12.37 -13.87
N LEU A 31 -8.06 -11.41 -13.18
CA LEU A 31 -9.38 -10.90 -13.58
C LEU A 31 -9.34 -10.14 -14.91
N LEU A 32 -8.30 -9.32 -15.14
CA LEU A 32 -8.07 -8.65 -16.41
C LEU A 32 -7.89 -9.65 -17.56
N ASP A 33 -7.14 -10.72 -17.33
CA ASP A 33 -6.97 -11.81 -18.31
C ASP A 33 -8.30 -12.50 -18.65
N MET A 34 -9.20 -12.68 -17.67
CA MET A 34 -10.53 -13.24 -17.92
C MET A 34 -11.41 -12.28 -18.73
N LEU A 35 -11.29 -10.98 -18.47
CA LEU A 35 -11.96 -9.93 -19.25
C LEU A 35 -11.46 -9.88 -20.70
N GLU A 36 -10.18 -10.15 -20.95
CA GLU A 36 -9.63 -10.20 -22.31
C GLU A 36 -10.11 -11.41 -23.12
N ARG A 37 -10.47 -12.48 -22.42
CA ARG A 37 -10.94 -13.73 -23.04
C ARG A 37 -12.46 -13.77 -23.18
N ASP A 38 -13.16 -12.69 -22.83
CA ASP A 38 -14.63 -12.59 -22.81
C ASP A 38 -15.31 -13.78 -22.09
N SER A 39 -14.68 -14.29 -21.03
CA SER A 39 -15.20 -15.45 -20.29
C SER A 39 -16.04 -14.99 -19.11
N VAL A 40 -17.35 -14.80 -19.30
CA VAL A 40 -18.28 -14.35 -18.24
C VAL A 40 -18.16 -15.20 -16.98
N ALA A 41 -18.21 -16.54 -17.10
CA ALA A 41 -18.05 -17.43 -15.95
C ALA A 41 -16.67 -17.31 -15.27
N GLY A 42 -15.62 -17.04 -16.04
CA GLY A 42 -14.27 -16.80 -15.52
C GLY A 42 -14.18 -15.46 -14.78
N ILE A 43 -14.78 -14.40 -15.35
CA ILE A 43 -14.87 -13.07 -14.74
C ILE A 43 -15.58 -13.20 -13.40
N GLU A 44 -16.78 -13.80 -13.39
CA GLU A 44 -17.61 -13.92 -12.19
C GLU A 44 -16.90 -14.64 -11.03
N ALA A 45 -16.15 -15.69 -11.33
CA ALA A 45 -15.35 -16.43 -10.34
C ALA A 45 -14.21 -15.61 -9.72
N HIS A 46 -13.75 -14.53 -10.37
CA HIS A 46 -12.60 -13.73 -9.95
C HIS A 46 -12.96 -12.32 -9.45
N LEU A 47 -14.23 -11.91 -9.54
CA LEU A 47 -14.70 -10.58 -9.11
C LEU A 47 -14.40 -10.25 -7.65
N GLY A 48 -14.35 -11.26 -6.79
CA GLY A 48 -14.02 -11.10 -5.36
C GLY A 48 -12.68 -10.40 -5.13
N ALA A 49 -11.73 -10.54 -6.06
CA ALA A 49 -10.42 -9.91 -6.01
C ALA A 49 -10.50 -8.38 -5.85
N ILE A 50 -11.54 -7.75 -6.41
CA ILE A 50 -11.72 -6.30 -6.39
C ILE A 50 -11.84 -5.76 -4.95
N PHE A 51 -12.40 -6.56 -4.04
CA PHE A 51 -12.75 -6.14 -2.69
C PHE A 51 -11.62 -6.30 -1.66
N GLU A 52 -10.42 -6.72 -2.09
CA GLU A 52 -9.26 -6.94 -1.22
C GLU A 52 -8.53 -5.62 -0.87
N VAL A 53 -9.27 -4.67 -0.29
CA VAL A 53 -8.73 -3.36 0.10
C VAL A 53 -8.08 -3.44 1.48
N GLU A 54 -6.77 -3.65 1.52
CA GLU A 54 -5.99 -3.57 2.76
C GLU A 54 -4.95 -2.45 2.71
N ASN A 55 -4.90 -1.61 3.76
CA ASN A 55 -3.94 -0.53 3.88
C ASN A 55 -3.24 -0.53 5.22
N TYR A 56 -1.99 -0.07 5.20
CA TYR A 56 -1.16 0.09 6.38
C TYR A 56 -0.39 1.39 6.30
N ALA A 57 -0.35 2.07 7.43
CA ALA A 57 0.41 3.29 7.63
C ALA A 57 1.44 3.04 8.72
N ALA A 58 2.72 3.23 8.41
CA ALA A 58 3.77 3.22 9.42
C ALA A 58 3.46 4.24 10.52
N THR A 59 3.69 3.85 11.78
CA THR A 59 3.39 4.74 12.91
C THR A 59 4.42 5.87 13.02
N THR A 60 4.01 7.09 12.67
CA THR A 60 4.87 8.29 12.77
C THR A 60 4.87 8.93 14.17
N ALA A 61 4.09 8.38 15.10
CA ALA A 61 3.84 8.97 16.42
C ALA A 61 5.12 9.12 17.26
N THR A 62 6.01 8.12 17.25
CA THR A 62 7.27 8.19 17.98
C THR A 62 8.23 9.21 17.37
N TYR A 63 8.33 9.27 16.03
CA TYR A 63 9.12 10.29 15.35
C TYR A 63 8.60 11.70 15.68
N ALA A 64 7.28 11.90 15.59
CA ALA A 64 6.64 13.17 15.91
C ALA A 64 6.89 13.58 17.38
N ALA A 65 6.82 12.64 18.32
CA ALA A 65 7.13 12.88 19.73
C ALA A 65 8.62 13.20 19.96
N MET A 66 9.54 12.54 19.25
CA MET A 66 10.98 12.83 19.31
C MET A 66 11.32 14.19 18.71
N ARG A 67 10.62 14.58 17.64
CA ARG A 67 10.76 15.89 17.00
C ARG A 67 10.25 17.00 17.92
N SER A 68 9.05 16.85 18.47
CA SER A 68 8.44 17.86 19.36
C SER A 68 9.17 18.03 20.68
N SER A 69 9.75 16.95 21.23
CA SER A 69 10.55 17.00 22.45
C SER A 69 12.02 17.43 22.24
N GLY A 70 12.42 17.73 21.00
CA GLY A 70 13.81 18.11 20.67
C GLY A 70 14.82 16.97 20.81
N LYS A 71 14.38 15.74 21.17
CA LYS A 71 15.25 14.57 21.35
C LYS A 71 15.94 14.14 20.06
N LEU A 72 15.36 14.44 18.91
CA LEU A 72 16.01 14.28 17.61
C LEU A 72 17.32 15.08 17.51
N GLY A 73 17.40 16.24 18.18
CA GLY A 73 18.62 17.06 18.27
C GLY A 73 19.74 16.42 19.09
N LEU A 74 19.47 15.36 19.86
CA LEU A 74 20.48 14.62 20.64
C LEU A 74 21.26 13.59 19.80
N ILE A 75 20.78 13.32 18.57
CA ILE A 75 21.51 12.54 17.58
C ILE A 75 22.63 13.45 17.04
N GLY A 76 23.88 13.12 17.39
CA GLY A 76 25.05 13.93 17.06
C GLY A 76 25.38 13.95 15.56
N ASP A 77 24.95 12.94 14.82
CA ASP A 77 25.10 12.81 13.37
C ASP A 77 24.04 13.66 12.63
N PRO A 78 24.40 14.76 11.95
CA PRO A 78 23.47 15.58 11.17
C PRO A 78 22.88 14.86 9.97
N GLU A 79 23.63 13.93 9.35
CA GLU A 79 23.15 13.18 8.19
C GLU A 79 22.06 12.20 8.61
N LEU A 80 22.27 11.46 9.69
CA LEU A 80 21.26 10.54 10.23
C LEU A 80 19.96 11.28 10.62
N ARG A 81 20.06 12.50 11.15
CA ARG A 81 18.88 13.33 11.44
C ARG A 81 18.13 13.72 10.19
N LYS A 82 18.84 14.05 9.11
CA LYS A 82 18.24 14.38 7.82
C LYS A 82 17.54 13.15 7.23
N GLU A 83 18.18 12.00 7.22
CA GLU A 83 17.59 10.76 6.67
C GLU A 83 16.33 10.34 7.43
N LEU A 84 16.31 10.51 8.75
CA LEU A 84 15.11 10.29 9.56
C LEU A 84 13.97 11.24 9.17
N ALA A 85 14.29 12.52 8.93
CA ALA A 85 13.30 13.48 8.48
C ALA A 85 12.79 13.14 7.07
N ASP A 86 13.69 12.85 6.13
CA ASP A 86 13.35 12.50 4.75
C ASP A 86 12.48 11.23 4.69
N HIS A 87 12.75 10.25 5.56
CA HIS A 87 11.94 9.04 5.70
C HIS A 87 10.52 9.33 6.22
N TYR A 88 10.39 9.99 7.38
CA TYR A 88 9.07 10.15 8.00
C TYR A 88 8.24 11.29 7.39
N GLU A 89 8.88 12.34 6.88
CA GLU A 89 8.20 13.51 6.30
C GLU A 89 8.06 13.40 4.78
N GLY A 90 8.85 12.54 4.13
CA GLY A 90 8.73 12.21 2.70
C GLY A 90 8.08 10.85 2.49
N LEU A 91 8.86 9.79 2.61
CA LEU A 91 8.46 8.43 2.20
C LEU A 91 7.22 7.91 2.94
N ALA A 92 7.15 8.08 4.26
CA ALA A 92 6.02 7.61 5.04
C ALA A 92 4.72 8.32 4.67
N VAL A 93 4.77 9.65 4.47
CA VAL A 93 3.62 10.45 4.04
C VAL A 93 3.17 10.08 2.63
N GLU A 94 4.12 9.90 1.71
CA GLU A 94 3.83 9.45 0.35
C GLU A 94 3.16 8.07 0.34
N SER A 95 3.67 7.14 1.16
CA SER A 95 3.12 5.79 1.28
C SER A 95 1.68 5.81 1.80
N ILE A 96 1.38 6.67 2.78
CA ILE A 96 0.01 6.84 3.30
C ILE A 96 -0.91 7.34 2.20
N ARG A 97 -0.50 8.39 1.48
CA ARG A 97 -1.30 8.99 0.39
C ARG A 97 -1.58 8.00 -0.75
N LYS A 98 -0.62 7.15 -1.10
CA LYS A 98 -0.84 6.09 -2.10
C LYS A 98 -1.90 5.08 -1.66
N GLY A 99 -1.91 4.72 -0.37
CA GLY A 99 -2.98 3.91 0.21
C GLY A 99 -4.34 4.61 0.13
N GLU A 100 -4.40 5.90 0.46
CA GLU A 100 -5.62 6.72 0.36
C GLU A 100 -6.14 6.78 -1.08
N TYR A 101 -5.27 7.00 -2.08
CA TYR A 101 -5.69 7.03 -3.49
C TYR A 101 -6.34 5.73 -3.96
N GLN A 102 -5.85 4.58 -3.51
CA GLN A 102 -6.51 3.31 -3.79
C GLN A 102 -7.92 3.26 -3.18
N VAL A 103 -8.06 3.65 -1.91
CA VAL A 103 -9.37 3.63 -1.21
C VAL A 103 -10.34 4.59 -1.87
N ASP A 104 -9.88 5.79 -2.19
CA ASP A 104 -10.69 6.82 -2.83
C ASP A 104 -11.16 6.36 -4.19
N TYR A 105 -10.28 5.78 -5.01
CA TYR A 105 -10.66 5.23 -6.30
C TYR A 105 -11.62 4.05 -6.15
N PHE A 106 -11.36 3.12 -5.23
CA PHE A 106 -12.27 2.01 -4.96
C PHE A 106 -13.66 2.51 -4.57
N THR A 107 -13.73 3.45 -3.63
CA THR A 107 -14.99 3.91 -3.05
C THR A 107 -15.78 4.84 -3.97
N ASN A 108 -15.09 5.71 -4.70
CA ASN A 108 -15.73 6.75 -5.52
C ASN A 108 -15.92 6.35 -6.98
N GLU A 109 -15.13 5.40 -7.50
CA GLU A 109 -15.15 5.04 -8.92
C GLU A 109 -15.53 3.59 -9.18
N LEU A 110 -14.94 2.64 -8.45
CA LEU A 110 -15.10 1.22 -8.73
C LEU A 110 -16.38 0.67 -8.08
N LEU A 111 -16.55 0.88 -6.78
CA LEU A 111 -17.71 0.43 -6.02
C LEU A 111 -19.04 0.96 -6.58
N PRO A 112 -19.19 2.25 -6.95
CA PRO A 112 -20.42 2.74 -7.56
C PRO A 112 -20.70 2.10 -8.93
N TRP A 113 -19.66 1.78 -9.70
CA TRP A 113 -19.84 1.05 -10.95
C TRP A 113 -20.29 -0.38 -10.69
N LEU A 114 -19.69 -1.08 -9.71
CA LEU A 114 -20.07 -2.45 -9.37
C LEU A 114 -21.53 -2.53 -8.90
N THR A 115 -21.98 -1.60 -8.04
CA THR A 115 -23.37 -1.59 -7.54
C THR A 115 -24.41 -1.32 -8.63
N LEU A 116 -24.03 -0.65 -9.73
CA LEU A 116 -24.92 -0.35 -10.84
C LEU A 116 -24.99 -1.44 -11.91
N ASN A 117 -23.96 -2.28 -12.01
CA ASN A 117 -23.78 -3.19 -13.14
C ASN A 117 -23.64 -4.67 -12.71
N MET A 118 -23.65 -4.96 -11.42
CA MET A 118 -23.47 -6.29 -10.87
C MET A 118 -24.39 -6.59 -9.69
N ASP A 119 -24.75 -7.86 -9.54
CA ASP A 119 -25.32 -8.38 -8.30
C ASP A 119 -24.17 -8.76 -7.36
N LEU A 120 -23.95 -7.96 -6.34
CA LEU A 120 -22.89 -8.17 -5.35
C LEU A 120 -23.14 -9.34 -4.41
N ALA A 121 -24.39 -9.81 -4.28
CA ALA A 121 -24.71 -10.95 -3.42
C ALA A 121 -24.30 -12.27 -4.09
N THR A 122 -24.46 -12.33 -5.41
CA THR A 122 -24.14 -13.53 -6.22
C THR A 122 -22.83 -13.39 -6.99
N MET A 123 -22.23 -12.20 -7.02
CA MET A 123 -21.08 -11.83 -7.86
C MET A 123 -21.33 -12.10 -9.34
N GLN A 124 -22.51 -11.68 -9.82
CA GLN A 124 -22.90 -11.88 -11.21
C GLN A 124 -23.00 -10.57 -11.96
N LEU A 125 -22.67 -10.60 -13.25
CA LEU A 125 -22.82 -9.45 -14.13
C LEU A 125 -24.29 -9.28 -14.52
N VAL A 126 -24.81 -8.06 -14.34
CA VAL A 126 -26.17 -7.70 -14.79
C VAL A 126 -26.13 -7.08 -16.18
N LYS A 127 -25.01 -6.43 -16.53
CA LYS A 127 -24.80 -5.75 -17.81
C LYS A 127 -23.47 -6.16 -18.45
N GLU A 128 -23.52 -7.13 -19.36
CA GLU A 128 -22.34 -7.64 -20.06
C GLU A 128 -21.76 -6.64 -21.09
N ASP A 129 -22.54 -5.67 -21.55
CA ASP A 129 -22.08 -4.61 -22.46
C ASP A 129 -21.13 -3.60 -21.78
N GLU A 130 -21.08 -3.59 -20.45
CA GLU A 130 -20.25 -2.70 -19.65
C GLU A 130 -18.86 -3.29 -19.32
N LEU A 131 -18.53 -4.49 -19.81
CA LEU A 131 -17.26 -5.17 -19.51
C LEU A 131 -16.02 -4.38 -19.92
N THR A 132 -16.09 -3.60 -21.01
CA THR A 132 -14.99 -2.72 -21.41
C THR A 132 -14.74 -1.61 -20.39
N VAL A 133 -15.80 -1.08 -19.77
CA VAL A 133 -15.69 -0.07 -18.72
C VAL A 133 -15.07 -0.67 -17.46
N LEU A 134 -15.49 -1.88 -17.08
CA LEU A 134 -14.87 -2.63 -15.98
C LEU A 134 -13.37 -2.83 -16.20
N LYS A 135 -12.98 -3.29 -17.39
CA LYS A 135 -11.57 -3.48 -17.74
C LYS A 135 -10.76 -2.20 -17.53
N ASN A 136 -11.22 -1.07 -18.07
CA ASN A 136 -10.53 0.21 -17.92
C ASN A 136 -10.42 0.63 -16.45
N LYS A 137 -11.48 0.43 -15.67
CA LYS A 137 -11.47 0.76 -14.25
C LYS A 137 -10.49 -0.12 -13.46
N LEU A 138 -10.39 -1.40 -13.81
CA LEU A 138 -9.47 -2.36 -13.18
C LEU A 138 -8.01 -2.12 -13.55
N ILE A 139 -7.70 -1.66 -14.77
CA ILE A 139 -6.34 -1.26 -15.15
C ILE A 139 -5.84 -0.12 -14.24
N ILE A 140 -6.68 0.91 -14.05
CA ILE A 140 -6.34 2.04 -13.17
C ILE A 140 -6.20 1.55 -11.74
N TYR A 141 -7.15 0.76 -11.25
CA TYR A 141 -7.13 0.23 -9.89
C TYR A 141 -5.89 -0.62 -9.61
N GLY A 142 -5.56 -1.56 -10.51
CA GLY A 142 -4.36 -2.38 -10.43
C GLY A 142 -3.08 -1.55 -10.37
N SER A 143 -2.98 -0.49 -11.19
CA SER A 143 -1.83 0.42 -11.13
C SER A 143 -1.70 1.14 -9.78
N LEU A 144 -2.81 1.52 -9.14
CA LEU A 144 -2.78 2.12 -7.79
C LEU A 144 -2.28 1.12 -6.74
N VAL A 145 -2.73 -0.14 -6.81
CA VAL A 145 -2.25 -1.20 -5.90
C VAL A 145 -0.77 -1.47 -6.11
N GLU A 146 -0.30 -1.55 -7.36
CA GLU A 146 1.12 -1.76 -7.70
C GLU A 146 1.99 -0.60 -7.19
N GLN A 147 1.57 0.65 -7.41
CA GLN A 147 2.27 1.83 -6.88
C GLN A 147 2.36 1.81 -5.35
N LYS A 148 1.31 1.35 -4.67
CA LYS A 148 1.29 1.18 -3.22
C LYS A 148 2.29 0.11 -2.78
N VAL A 149 2.34 -1.04 -3.46
CA VAL A 149 3.34 -2.10 -3.20
C VAL A 149 4.76 -1.54 -3.32
N GLY A 150 5.06 -0.85 -4.42
CA GLY A 150 6.39 -0.24 -4.61
C GLY A 150 6.74 0.78 -3.52
N SER A 151 5.73 1.49 -2.99
CA SER A 151 5.93 2.39 -1.85
C SER A 151 6.24 1.65 -0.55
N TYR A 152 5.57 0.52 -0.28
CA TYR A 152 5.84 -0.31 0.89
C TYR A 152 7.24 -0.93 0.83
N GLU A 153 7.69 -1.33 -0.35
CA GLU A 153 9.06 -1.83 -0.57
C GLU A 153 10.10 -0.75 -0.27
N ALA A 154 9.90 0.46 -0.80
CA ALA A 154 10.76 1.60 -0.49
C ALA A 154 10.77 1.93 1.01
N MET A 155 9.63 1.85 1.68
CA MET A 155 9.52 2.03 3.14
C MET A 155 10.31 0.97 3.90
N ALA A 156 10.13 -0.31 3.58
CA ALA A 156 10.84 -1.40 4.23
C ALA A 156 12.37 -1.27 4.08
N GLU A 157 12.86 -0.97 2.87
CA GLU A 157 14.30 -0.79 2.64
C GLU A 157 14.87 0.44 3.36
N SER A 158 14.15 1.56 3.31
CA SER A 158 14.55 2.77 4.05
C SER A 158 14.58 2.53 5.56
N SER A 159 13.58 1.82 6.10
CA SER A 159 13.52 1.47 7.52
C SER A 159 14.67 0.56 7.95
N LYS A 160 15.05 -0.42 7.11
CA LYS A 160 16.21 -1.29 7.37
C LYS A 160 17.49 -0.47 7.47
N ALA A 161 17.76 0.36 6.47
CA ALA A 161 18.97 1.20 6.42
C ALA A 161 19.06 2.15 7.64
N LEU A 162 17.96 2.82 7.98
CA LEU A 162 17.90 3.71 9.14
C LEU A 162 18.11 2.97 10.45
N ARG A 163 17.48 1.79 10.62
CA ARG A 163 17.65 0.98 11.83
C ARG A 163 19.11 0.58 12.03
N GLU A 164 19.79 0.14 10.98
CA GLU A 164 21.21 -0.23 11.04
C GLU A 164 22.09 0.95 11.46
N ARG A 165 21.89 2.12 10.86
CA ARG A 165 22.63 3.34 11.22
C ARG A 165 22.38 3.79 12.66
N ILE A 166 21.12 3.71 13.12
CA ILE A 166 20.77 4.06 14.51
C ILE A 166 21.44 3.10 15.48
N SER A 167 21.40 1.79 15.22
CA SER A 167 22.06 0.79 16.06
C SER A 167 23.56 1.04 16.15
N ALA A 168 24.23 1.26 15.01
CA ALA A 168 25.67 1.55 14.98
C ALA A 168 26.03 2.83 15.76
N ALA A 169 25.23 3.89 15.61
CA ALA A 169 25.42 5.14 16.34
C ALA A 169 25.17 5.01 17.86
N MET A 170 24.38 4.02 18.28
CA MET A 170 24.11 3.73 19.69
C MET A 170 25.14 2.80 20.33
N GLU A 171 25.76 1.90 19.58
CA GLU A 171 26.85 1.02 20.06
C GLU A 171 28.20 1.74 20.15
N ALA A 172 28.40 2.81 19.39
CA ALA A 172 29.62 3.64 19.41
C ALA A 172 29.70 4.64 20.59
N ARG A 173 28.71 4.63 21.50
CA ARG A 173 28.64 5.47 22.71
C ARG A 173 28.84 4.63 23.96
#